data_AF-A0A849U8R3-F1
#
_entry.id   AF-A0A849U8R3-F1
#
_cell.length_a   1.000
_cell.length_b   1.000
_cell.length_c   1.000
_cell.angle_alpha   90.00
_cell.angle_beta   90.00
_cell.angle_gamma   90.00
#
_symmetry.space_group_name_H-M   'P 1'
#
loop_
_entity.id
_entity.type
_entity.pdbx_description
1 polymer ?
#
loop_
_entity_poly.entity_id
_entity_poly.type
_entity_poly.pdbx_seq_one_letter_code
_entity_poly.pdbx_strand_id
1 'polypeptide(L)'
;MNDSTGDYREEVKKMCRKADMLCTAHSVERTNYRRWAAIVDILLMVISVYIVAMAFVDPALVPILIPDQWNLVLWIGMLSIGTFIISMLQIMVNWKARADAHHRSFGMYAEAKSKCIELLNANGAISREAYNSVHTRYDMATDIGIHIEDARFLKLKQKHLLKVEISKILDQRPAACVWWLRVILWWRDTFQKSQN
;
A
#
# COMPACT_ATOMS: atom_id res chain seq x y z
N MET A 1 -11.12 38.97 -24.88
CA MET A 1 -10.79 37.87 -23.96
C MET A 1 -9.41 38.17 -23.40
N ASN A 2 -9.34 38.80 -22.22
CA ASN A 2 -8.09 38.95 -21.48
C ASN A 2 -7.73 37.55 -20.99
N ASP A 3 -6.88 36.86 -21.76
CA ASP A 3 -6.23 35.66 -21.28
C ASP A 3 -5.34 36.11 -20.13
N SER A 4 -5.81 35.90 -18.91
CA SER A 4 -5.03 36.14 -17.71
C SER A 4 -3.73 35.37 -17.89
N THR A 5 -2.63 36.09 -18.07
CA THR A 5 -1.25 35.63 -17.93
C THR A 5 -0.97 35.22 -16.47
N GLY A 6 -1.85 34.37 -15.93
CA GLY A 6 -1.71 33.76 -14.63
C GLY A 6 -0.67 32.67 -14.76
N ASP A 7 0.42 32.80 -14.03
CA ASP A 7 1.39 31.73 -13.87
C ASP A 7 0.73 30.59 -13.07
N TYR A 8 0.45 29.47 -13.73
CA TYR A 8 -0.20 28.28 -13.12
C TYR A 8 0.75 27.44 -12.24
N ARG A 9 1.93 27.98 -11.90
CA ARG A 9 2.97 27.30 -11.13
C ARG A 9 2.49 26.82 -9.77
N GLU A 10 1.64 27.58 -9.07
CA GLU A 10 1.13 27.18 -7.76
C GLU A 10 0.12 26.03 -7.83
N GLU A 11 -0.72 26.00 -8.87
CA GLU A 11 -1.66 24.92 -9.16
C GLU A 11 -0.89 23.63 -9.48
N VAL A 12 0.13 23.71 -10.33
CA VAL A 12 1.01 22.57 -10.63
C VAL A 12 1.73 22.07 -9.39
N LYS A 13 2.22 22.95 -8.50
CA LYS A 13 2.80 22.55 -7.21
C LYS A 13 1.79 21.82 -6.31
N LYS A 14 0.54 22.29 -6.23
CA LYS A 14 -0.53 21.62 -5.46
C LYS A 14 -0.82 20.23 -6.03
N MET A 15 -0.94 20.11 -7.35
CA MET A 15 -1.17 18.84 -8.04
C MET A 15 0.01 17.88 -7.84
N CYS A 16 1.25 18.35 -7.98
CA CYS A 16 2.45 17.56 -7.73
C CYS A 16 2.49 16.97 -6.32
N ARG A 17 2.16 17.78 -5.30
CA ARG A 17 2.10 17.33 -3.90
C ARG A 17 1.02 16.25 -3.69
N LYS A 18 -0.16 16.43 -4.27
CA LYS A 18 -1.24 15.43 -4.19
C LYS A 18 -0.84 14.13 -4.89
N ALA A 19 -0.29 14.21 -6.11
CA ALA A 19 0.18 13.05 -6.86
C ALA A 19 1.27 12.29 -6.09
N ASP A 20 2.23 12.98 -5.47
CA ASP A 20 3.28 12.33 -4.65
C ASP A 20 2.73 11.61 -3.41
N MET A 21 1.78 12.24 -2.73
CA MET A 21 1.07 11.63 -1.61
C MET A 21 0.32 10.36 -2.06
N LEU A 22 -0.39 10.42 -3.20
CA LEU A 22 -1.13 9.29 -3.77
C LEU A 22 -0.19 8.16 -4.23
N CYS A 23 0.97 8.47 -4.81
CA CYS A 23 2.01 7.48 -5.08
C CYS A 23 2.42 6.72 -3.81
N THR A 24 2.62 7.45 -2.71
CA THR A 24 2.94 6.83 -1.42
C THR A 24 1.76 5.97 -0.92
N ALA A 25 0.53 6.47 -1.04
CA ALA A 25 -0.67 5.75 -0.63
C ALA A 25 -0.85 4.42 -1.40
N HIS A 26 -0.81 4.45 -2.74
CA HIS A 26 -0.94 3.27 -3.59
C HIS A 26 0.21 2.26 -3.40
N SER A 27 1.45 2.72 -3.19
CA SER A 27 2.57 1.81 -2.93
C SER A 27 2.44 1.05 -1.60
N VAL A 28 1.91 1.70 -0.56
CA VAL A 28 1.62 1.07 0.74
C VAL A 28 0.47 0.07 0.61
N GLU A 29 -0.62 0.45 -0.05
CA GLU A 29 -1.77 -0.44 -0.28
C GLU A 29 -1.42 -1.67 -1.09
N ARG A 30 -0.70 -1.49 -2.21
CA ARG A 30 -0.15 -2.59 -3.02
C ARG A 30 0.62 -3.58 -2.17
N THR A 31 1.50 -3.08 -1.30
CA THR A 31 2.34 -3.92 -0.45
C THR A 31 1.52 -4.68 0.58
N ASN A 32 0.53 -4.05 1.20
CA ASN A 32 -0.35 -4.70 2.17
C ASN A 32 -1.15 -5.83 1.52
N TYR A 33 -1.80 -5.58 0.39
CA TYR A 33 -2.56 -6.61 -0.32
C TYR A 33 -1.68 -7.75 -0.82
N ARG A 34 -0.47 -7.45 -1.33
CA ARG A 34 0.49 -8.48 -1.74
C ARG A 34 0.95 -9.34 -0.56
N ARG A 35 1.17 -8.75 0.62
CA ARG A 35 1.50 -9.50 1.85
C ARG A 35 0.35 -10.40 2.28
N TRP A 36 -0.89 -9.89 2.31
CA TRP A 36 -2.05 -10.71 2.66
C TRP A 36 -2.25 -11.87 1.69
N ALA A 37 -2.13 -11.63 0.39
CA ALA A 37 -2.16 -12.69 -0.62
C ALA A 37 -1.10 -13.77 -0.34
N ALA A 38 0.15 -13.37 -0.11
CA ALA A 38 1.23 -14.30 0.15
C ALA A 38 1.04 -15.09 1.47
N ILE A 39 0.61 -14.43 2.54
CA ILE A 39 0.36 -15.08 3.83
C ILE A 39 -0.69 -16.18 3.68
N VAL A 40 -1.80 -15.90 2.98
CA VAL A 40 -2.87 -16.88 2.80
C VAL A 40 -2.47 -18.00 1.84
N ASP A 41 -1.76 -17.70 0.75
CA ASP A 41 -1.21 -18.73 -0.13
C ASP A 41 -0.27 -19.69 0.64
N ILE A 42 0.64 -19.15 1.45
CA ILE A 42 1.58 -19.94 2.27
C ILE A 42 0.81 -20.78 3.30
N LEU A 43 -0.17 -20.19 3.99
CA LEU A 43 -0.98 -20.89 4.97
C LEU A 43 -1.74 -22.06 4.34
N LEU A 44 -2.42 -21.82 3.20
CA LEU A 44 -3.14 -22.86 2.47
C LEU A 44 -2.21 -23.98 2.01
N MET A 45 -1.02 -23.64 1.50
CA MET A 45 -0.01 -24.61 1.10
C MET A 45 0.44 -25.47 2.29
N VAL A 46 0.78 -24.85 3.43
CA VAL A 46 1.23 -25.56 4.64
C VAL A 46 0.14 -26.49 5.17
N ILE A 47 -1.11 -26.03 5.27
CA ILE A 47 -2.21 -26.87 5.76
C ILE A 47 -2.48 -28.02 4.78
N SER A 48 -2.42 -27.77 3.47
CA SER A 48 -2.62 -28.80 2.45
C SER A 48 -1.55 -29.90 2.52
N VAL A 49 -0.28 -29.51 2.65
CA VAL A 49 0.83 -30.45 2.85
C VAL A 49 0.66 -31.24 4.15
N TYR A 50 0.25 -30.57 5.23
CA TYR A 50 -0.03 -31.24 6.51
C TYR A 50 -1.16 -32.27 6.37
N ILE A 51 -2.29 -31.92 5.74
CA ILE A 51 -3.40 -32.85 5.49
C ILE A 51 -2.94 -34.08 4.70
N VAL A 52 -2.17 -33.87 3.62
CA VAL A 52 -1.64 -34.98 2.81
C VAL A 52 -0.67 -35.84 3.61
N ALA A 53 0.21 -35.25 4.40
CA ALA A 53 1.15 -35.99 5.24
C ALA A 53 0.42 -36.87 6.26
N MET A 54 -0.66 -36.37 6.88
CA MET A 54 -1.46 -37.13 7.84
C MET A 54 -2.11 -38.39 7.24
N ALA A 55 -2.28 -38.47 5.91
CA ALA A 55 -2.76 -39.67 5.25
C ALA A 55 -1.75 -40.83 5.26
N PHE A 56 -0.46 -40.54 5.48
CA PHE A 56 0.64 -41.52 5.51
C PHE A 56 1.23 -41.73 6.91
N VAL A 57 0.71 -41.05 7.93
CA VAL A 57 1.22 -41.15 9.29
C VAL A 57 0.84 -42.50 9.92
N ASP A 58 1.81 -43.14 10.56
CA ASP A 58 1.58 -44.35 11.37
C ASP A 58 0.60 -44.02 12.52
N PRO A 59 -0.45 -44.83 12.74
CA PRO A 59 -1.36 -44.67 13.88
C PRO A 59 -0.68 -44.47 15.23
N ALA A 60 0.50 -45.04 15.46
CA ALA A 60 1.26 -44.88 16.70
C ALA A 60 1.75 -43.43 16.95
N LEU A 61 1.92 -42.63 15.89
CA LEU A 61 2.37 -41.23 15.98
C LEU A 61 1.22 -40.24 16.07
N VAL A 62 -0.02 -40.68 15.85
CA VAL A 62 -1.21 -39.82 15.86
C VAL A 62 -1.35 -39.01 17.15
N PRO A 63 -1.22 -39.59 18.37
CA PRO A 63 -1.38 -38.85 19.63
C PRO A 63 -0.38 -37.69 19.82
N ILE A 64 0.74 -37.70 19.10
CA ILE A 64 1.76 -36.64 19.16
C ILE A 64 1.40 -35.47 18.23
N LEU A 65 0.71 -35.76 17.12
CA LEU A 65 0.49 -34.83 16.01
C LEU A 65 -0.88 -34.14 16.03
N ILE A 66 -1.87 -34.71 16.72
CA ILE A 66 -3.21 -34.14 16.87
C ILE A 66 -3.50 -33.82 18.34
N PRO A 67 -4.38 -32.85 18.63
CA PRO A 67 -4.81 -32.59 20.01
C PRO A 67 -5.40 -33.84 20.65
N ASP A 68 -5.08 -34.04 21.92
CA ASP A 68 -5.47 -35.22 22.68
C ASP A 68 -7.00 -35.41 22.62
N GLN A 69 -7.46 -36.65 22.43
CA GLN A 69 -8.87 -37.07 22.31
C GLN A 69 -9.58 -36.80 20.96
N TRP A 70 -8.93 -36.26 19.93
CA TRP A 70 -9.57 -36.07 18.63
C TRP A 70 -9.45 -37.30 17.73
N ASN A 71 -10.49 -37.60 16.94
CA ASN A 71 -10.40 -38.61 15.90
C ASN A 71 -9.67 -38.05 14.67
N LEU A 72 -8.66 -38.77 14.17
CA LEU A 72 -7.85 -38.36 13.01
C LEU A 72 -8.70 -37.98 11.78
N VAL A 73 -9.74 -38.76 11.48
CA VAL A 73 -10.64 -38.51 10.35
C VAL A 73 -11.40 -37.21 10.52
N LEU A 74 -11.93 -36.96 11.73
CA LEU A 74 -12.62 -35.70 12.05
C LEU A 74 -11.67 -34.50 11.98
N TRP A 75 -10.44 -34.65 12.47
CA TRP A 75 -9.42 -33.59 12.42
C TRP A 75 -9.06 -33.21 10.97
N ILE A 76 -8.78 -34.20 10.13
CA ILE A 76 -8.51 -33.99 8.70
C ILE A 76 -9.72 -33.36 8.00
N GLY A 77 -10.93 -33.83 8.30
CA GLY A 77 -12.17 -33.31 7.74
C GLY A 77 -12.38 -31.82 8.07
N MET A 78 -12.19 -31.43 9.33
CA MET A 78 -12.28 -30.02 9.75
C MET A 78 -11.22 -29.14 9.09
N LEU A 79 -9.96 -29.59 9.03
CA LEU A 79 -8.91 -28.84 8.36
C LEU A 79 -9.23 -28.65 6.87
N SER A 80 -9.79 -29.67 6.22
CA SER A 80 -10.20 -29.62 4.82
C SER A 80 -11.36 -28.63 4.58
N ILE A 81 -12.33 -28.57 5.49
CA ILE A 81 -13.40 -27.55 5.45
C ILE A 81 -12.81 -26.15 5.66
N GLY A 82 -11.89 -26.01 6.61
CA GLY A 82 -11.19 -24.74 6.87
C GLY A 82 -10.39 -24.24 5.67
N THR A 83 -9.60 -25.11 5.02
CA THR A 83 -8.86 -24.76 3.80
C THR A 83 -9.80 -24.37 2.66
N PHE A 84 -10.92 -25.06 2.50
CA PHE A 84 -11.93 -24.70 1.50
C PHE A 84 -12.52 -23.30 1.76
N ILE A 85 -12.89 -22.98 3.00
CA ILE A 85 -13.43 -21.65 3.36
C ILE A 85 -12.38 -20.56 3.09
N ILE A 86 -11.12 -20.77 3.51
CA ILE A 86 -10.04 -19.81 3.29
C ILE A 86 -9.79 -19.60 1.79
N SER A 87 -9.79 -20.69 1.01
CA SER A 87 -9.67 -20.64 -0.46
C SER A 87 -10.81 -19.83 -1.09
N MET A 88 -12.05 -20.04 -0.66
CA MET A 88 -13.20 -19.27 -1.13
C MET A 88 -13.05 -17.78 -0.80
N LEU A 89 -12.64 -17.44 0.42
CA LEU A 89 -12.38 -16.05 0.83
C LEU A 89 -11.28 -15.40 -0.01
N GLN A 90 -10.21 -16.15 -0.31
CA GLN A 90 -9.14 -15.67 -1.18
C GLN A 90 -9.65 -15.29 -2.58
N ILE A 91 -10.52 -16.13 -3.16
CA ILE A 91 -11.14 -15.86 -4.47
C ILE A 91 -12.06 -14.63 -4.37
N MET A 92 -12.90 -14.55 -3.34
CA MET A 92 -13.85 -13.44 -3.16
C MET A 92 -13.17 -12.09 -2.96
N VAL A 93 -12.13 -12.02 -2.12
CA VAL A 93 -11.47 -10.74 -1.81
C VAL A 93 -10.51 -10.33 -2.93
N ASN A 94 -9.92 -11.31 -3.61
CA ASN A 94 -9.00 -11.14 -4.73
C ASN A 94 -7.86 -10.13 -4.42
N TRP A 95 -7.11 -10.40 -3.35
CA TRP A 95 -6.01 -9.54 -2.91
C TRP A 95 -4.95 -9.30 -3.99
N LYS A 96 -4.69 -10.29 -4.86
CA LYS A 96 -3.74 -10.16 -5.98
C LYS A 96 -4.21 -9.11 -6.98
N ALA A 97 -5.45 -9.18 -7.46
CA ALA A 97 -5.98 -8.19 -8.38
C ALA A 97 -6.06 -6.78 -7.76
N ARG A 98 -6.40 -6.67 -6.47
CA ARG A 98 -6.37 -5.38 -5.75
C ARG A 98 -4.95 -4.80 -5.69
N ALA A 99 -3.95 -5.62 -5.35
CA ALA A 99 -2.57 -5.19 -5.33
C ALA A 99 -2.11 -4.68 -6.72
N ASP A 100 -2.49 -5.37 -7.79
CA ASP A 100 -2.16 -4.98 -9.17
C ASP A 100 -2.90 -3.72 -9.60
N ALA A 101 -4.16 -3.54 -9.19
CA ALA A 101 -4.90 -2.30 -9.42
C ALA A 101 -4.20 -1.10 -8.76
N HIS A 102 -3.78 -1.22 -7.50
CA HIS A 102 -2.98 -0.18 -6.85
C HIS A 102 -1.62 0.02 -7.53
N HIS A 103 -1.00 -1.02 -8.09
CA HIS A 103 0.24 -0.87 -8.86
C HIS A 103 0.05 -0.03 -10.12
N ARG A 104 -1.05 -0.26 -10.87
CA ARG A 104 -1.38 0.54 -12.06
C ARG A 104 -1.66 1.98 -11.70
N SER A 105 -2.47 2.23 -10.67
CA SER A 105 -2.74 3.60 -10.18
C SER A 105 -1.49 4.32 -9.71
N PHE A 106 -0.57 3.61 -9.03
CA PHE A 106 0.75 4.15 -8.71
C PHE A 106 1.49 4.62 -9.97
N GLY A 107 1.50 3.81 -11.04
CA GLY A 107 2.14 4.18 -12.31
C GLY A 107 1.56 5.46 -12.91
N MET A 108 0.23 5.56 -12.97
CA MET A 108 -0.46 6.74 -13.51
C MET A 108 -0.16 8.02 -12.70
N TYR A 109 -0.21 7.95 -11.36
CA TYR A 109 0.14 9.10 -10.52
C TYR A 109 1.64 9.43 -10.57
N ALA A 110 2.51 8.43 -10.75
CA ALA A 110 3.95 8.66 -10.92
C ALA A 110 4.24 9.40 -12.23
N GLU A 111 3.55 9.06 -13.32
CA GLU A 111 3.63 9.78 -14.59
C GLU A 111 3.14 11.23 -14.44
N ALA A 112 1.96 11.43 -13.84
CA ALA A 112 1.41 12.77 -13.58
C ALA A 112 2.37 13.61 -12.71
N LYS A 113 2.95 13.02 -11.66
CA LYS A 113 3.97 13.66 -10.81
C LYS A 113 5.21 14.03 -11.63
N SER A 114 5.70 13.13 -12.48
CA SER A 114 6.89 13.38 -13.31
C SER A 114 6.66 14.57 -14.24
N LYS A 115 5.47 14.66 -14.85
CA LYS A 115 5.09 15.80 -15.71
C LYS A 115 4.96 17.11 -14.94
N CYS A 116 4.43 17.07 -13.71
CA CYS A 116 4.45 18.25 -12.85
C CYS A 116 5.88 18.73 -12.58
N ILE A 117 6.79 17.83 -12.24
CA ILE A 117 8.19 18.15 -11.95
C ILE A 117 8.88 18.74 -13.20
N GLU A 118 8.65 18.15 -14.36
CA GLU A 118 9.15 18.66 -15.65
C GLU A 118 8.74 20.13 -15.88
N LEU A 119 7.45 20.44 -15.70
CA LEU A 119 6.96 21.83 -15.83
C LEU A 119 7.48 22.77 -14.74
N LEU A 120 7.61 22.29 -13.50
CA LEU A 120 8.10 23.12 -12.38
C LEU A 120 9.59 23.46 -12.52
N ASN A 121 10.36 22.57 -13.13
CA ASN A 121 11.78 22.77 -13.42
C ASN A 121 12.03 23.58 -14.69
N ALA A 122 11.03 23.70 -15.58
CA ALA A 122 11.12 24.59 -16.72
C ALA A 122 11.26 26.05 -16.25
N ASN A 123 12.21 26.78 -16.85
CA ASN A 123 12.39 28.20 -16.58
C ASN A 123 11.30 28.99 -17.30
N GLY A 124 10.57 29.82 -16.55
CA GLY A 124 9.50 30.68 -17.08
C GLY A 124 8.14 30.45 -16.43
N ALA A 125 7.17 31.26 -16.86
CA ALA A 125 5.77 31.11 -16.49
C ALA A 125 5.18 29.87 -17.16
N ILE A 126 4.35 29.13 -16.44
CA ILE A 126 3.69 27.94 -16.98
C ILE A 126 2.51 28.39 -17.85
N SER A 127 2.53 28.04 -19.14
CA SER A 127 1.41 28.34 -20.04
C SER A 127 0.15 27.54 -19.67
N ARG A 128 -1.01 28.04 -20.08
CA ARG A 128 -2.29 27.38 -19.82
C ARG A 128 -2.37 26.01 -20.50
N GLU A 129 -1.81 25.88 -21.70
CA GLU A 129 -1.75 24.63 -22.46
C GLU A 129 -0.92 23.57 -21.72
N ALA A 130 0.25 23.98 -21.20
CA ALA A 130 1.11 23.10 -20.40
C ALA A 130 0.40 22.64 -19.13
N TYR A 131 -0.25 23.57 -18.42
CA TYR A 131 -1.08 23.24 -17.25
C TYR A 131 -2.19 22.23 -17.59
N ASN A 132 -2.98 22.51 -18.63
CA ASN A 132 -4.08 21.64 -19.06
C ASN A 132 -3.59 20.24 -19.42
N SER A 133 -2.44 20.11 -20.08
CA SER A 133 -1.85 18.82 -20.43
C SER A 133 -1.60 17.94 -19.20
N VAL A 134 -1.03 18.52 -18.13
CA VAL A 134 -0.76 17.77 -16.89
C VAL A 134 -2.03 17.55 -16.08
N HIS A 135 -2.93 18.53 -16.06
CA HIS A 135 -4.25 18.39 -15.43
C HIS A 135 -5.03 17.21 -16.02
N THR A 136 -5.11 17.10 -17.35
CA THR A 136 -5.76 15.97 -18.03
C THR A 136 -5.14 14.63 -17.65
N ARG A 137 -3.81 14.54 -17.52
CA ARG A 137 -3.14 13.31 -17.07
C ARG A 137 -3.47 12.97 -15.62
N TYR A 138 -3.55 13.97 -14.76
CA TYR A 138 -3.91 13.79 -13.35
C TYR A 138 -5.38 13.37 -13.19
N ASP A 139 -6.29 13.97 -13.95
CA ASP A 139 -7.72 13.61 -13.95
C ASP A 139 -7.89 12.17 -14.44
N MET A 140 -7.24 11.81 -15.55
CA MET A 140 -7.25 10.44 -16.06
C MET A 140 -6.74 9.43 -15.03
N ALA A 141 -5.68 9.75 -14.28
CA ALA A 141 -5.17 8.91 -13.20
C ALA A 141 -6.20 8.75 -12.06
N THR A 142 -7.01 9.78 -11.82
CA THR A 142 -8.06 9.79 -10.78
C THR A 142 -9.29 9.01 -11.20
N ASP A 143 -9.69 9.13 -12.48
CA ASP A 143 -10.87 8.45 -13.01
C ASP A 143 -10.64 6.94 -13.22
N ILE A 144 -9.46 6.56 -13.73
CA ILE A 144 -9.10 5.16 -13.99
C ILE A 144 -8.53 4.49 -12.73
N GLY A 145 -8.01 5.28 -11.79
CA GLY A 145 -7.36 4.79 -10.58
C GLY A 145 -8.32 4.06 -9.66
N ILE A 146 -7.83 3.02 -8.96
CA ILE A 146 -8.61 2.39 -7.91
C ILE A 146 -8.77 3.38 -6.74
N HIS A 147 -10.00 3.57 -6.28
CA HIS A 147 -10.28 4.44 -5.16
C HIS A 147 -9.65 3.92 -3.86
N ILE A 148 -9.12 4.84 -3.05
CA ILE A 148 -8.61 4.56 -1.71
C ILE A 148 -9.69 4.93 -0.72
N GLU A 149 -10.11 3.97 0.10
CA GLU A 149 -11.11 4.18 1.16
C GLU A 149 -10.73 5.36 2.09
N ASP A 150 -11.68 6.26 2.32
CA ASP A 150 -11.50 7.47 3.14
C ASP A 150 -11.00 7.17 4.57
N ALA A 151 -11.51 6.10 5.19
CA ALA A 151 -11.06 5.67 6.52
C ALA A 151 -9.57 5.33 6.58
N ARG A 152 -9.00 4.90 5.44
CA ARG A 152 -7.58 4.55 5.31
C ARG A 152 -6.75 5.72 4.83
N PHE A 153 -7.35 6.66 4.11
CA PHE A 153 -6.67 7.83 3.56
C PHE A 153 -5.89 8.62 4.63
N LEU A 154 -6.48 8.88 5.79
CA LEU A 154 -5.79 9.61 6.87
C LEU A 154 -4.54 8.87 7.38
N LYS A 155 -4.63 7.55 7.53
CA LYS A 155 -3.48 6.71 7.95
C LYS A 155 -2.39 6.70 6.87
N LEU A 156 -2.78 6.69 5.59
CA LEU A 156 -1.83 6.75 4.47
C LEU A 156 -1.16 8.12 4.36
N LYS A 157 -1.91 9.21 4.59
CA LYS A 157 -1.37 10.57 4.69
C LYS A 157 -0.36 10.69 5.82
N GLN A 158 -0.67 10.16 7.00
CA GLN A 158 0.26 10.11 8.13
C GLN A 158 1.56 9.37 7.76
N LYS A 159 1.45 8.19 7.14
CA LYS A 159 2.61 7.42 6.66
C LYS A 159 3.44 8.20 5.63
N HIS A 160 2.79 8.94 4.74
CA HIS A 160 3.47 9.78 3.76
C HIS A 160 4.24 10.93 4.43
N LEU A 161 3.62 11.66 5.35
CA LEU A 161 4.30 12.74 6.07
C LEU A 161 5.49 12.22 6.89
N LEU A 162 5.31 11.09 7.59
CA LEU A 162 6.38 10.44 8.33
C LEU A 162 7.54 10.03 7.40
N LYS A 163 7.23 9.47 6.21
CA LYS A 163 8.24 9.12 5.20
C LYS A 163 9.02 10.36 4.75
N VAL A 164 8.33 11.46 4.44
CA VAL A 164 8.97 12.71 4.00
C VAL A 164 9.91 13.25 5.08
N GLU A 165 9.47 13.29 6.34
CA GLU A 165 10.28 13.80 7.44
C GLU A 165 11.51 12.91 7.72
N ILE A 166 11.31 11.58 7.73
CA ILE A 166 12.42 10.63 7.87
C ILE A 166 13.43 10.81 6.74
N SER A 167 12.97 11.01 5.50
CA SER A 167 13.85 11.25 4.35
C SER A 167 14.73 12.47 4.58
N LYS A 168 14.14 13.60 5.01
CA LYS A 168 14.91 14.83 5.31
C LYS A 168 15.96 14.63 6.39
N ILE A 169 15.65 13.85 7.42
CA ILE A 169 16.60 13.55 8.50
C ILE A 169 17.72 12.64 7.99
N LEU A 170 17.39 11.63 7.17
CA LEU A 170 18.36 10.72 6.59
C LEU A 170 19.31 11.44 5.62
N ASP A 171 18.86 12.45 4.90
CA ASP A 171 19.72 13.28 4.04
C ASP A 171 20.83 13.98 4.85
N GLN A 172 20.57 14.30 6.12
CA GLN A 172 21.57 14.90 7.04
C GLN A 172 22.37 13.84 7.81
N ARG A 173 21.77 12.68 8.09
CA ARG A 173 22.33 11.61 8.93
C ARG A 173 22.06 10.24 8.30
N PRO A 174 22.84 9.85 7.27
CA PRO A 174 22.55 8.65 6.48
C PRO A 174 22.66 7.34 7.28
N ALA A 175 23.48 7.31 8.33
CA ALA A 175 23.65 6.15 9.22
C ALA A 175 22.58 6.03 10.32
N ALA A 176 21.61 6.95 10.39
CA ALA A 176 20.60 6.92 11.43
C ALA A 176 19.65 5.72 11.26
N CYS A 177 19.37 5.02 12.38
CA CYS A 177 18.43 3.90 12.37
C CYS A 177 16.99 4.39 12.18
N VAL A 178 16.34 3.99 11.08
CA VAL A 178 14.98 4.41 10.71
C VAL A 178 13.94 4.06 11.79
N TRP A 179 14.12 2.95 12.51
CA TRP A 179 13.19 2.55 13.57
C TRP A 179 13.23 3.54 14.74
N TRP A 180 14.41 3.92 15.21
CA TRP A 180 14.57 4.92 16.26
C TRP A 180 14.04 6.29 15.85
N LEU A 181 14.26 6.71 14.60
CA LEU A 181 13.69 7.95 14.06
C LEU A 181 12.16 7.97 14.16
N ARG A 182 11.48 6.84 13.87
CA ARG A 182 10.02 6.75 14.01
C ARG A 182 9.56 6.91 15.46
N VAL A 183 10.26 6.28 16.39
CA VAL A 183 9.93 6.37 17.83
C VAL A 183 10.10 7.80 18.33
N ILE A 184 11.20 8.46 17.96
CA ILE A 184 11.48 9.85 18.35
C ILE A 184 10.43 10.81 17.76
N LEU A 185 10.11 10.69 16.47
CA LEU A 185 9.09 11.52 15.84
C LEU A 185 7.71 11.30 16.45
N TRP A 186 7.35 10.04 16.74
CA TRP A 186 6.10 9.73 17.42
C TRP A 186 6.02 10.35 18.81
N TRP A 187 7.10 10.26 19.60
CA TRP A 187 7.15 10.86 20.93
C TRP A 187 7.03 12.39 20.86
N ARG A 188 7.81 13.02 19.96
CA ARG A 188 7.77 14.47 19.69
C ARG A 188 6.35 14.93 19.36
N ASP A 189 5.71 14.31 18.37
CA ASP A 189 4.42 14.75 17.85
C ASP A 189 3.24 14.40 18.79
N THR A 190 3.43 13.45 19.72
CA THR A 190 2.39 13.05 20.71
C THR A 190 2.45 13.88 21.99
N PHE A 191 3.66 14.13 22.52
CA PHE A 191 3.82 14.73 23.85
C PHE A 191 4.25 16.20 23.82
N GLN A 192 4.94 16.63 22.76
CA GLN A 192 5.35 18.01 22.63
C GLN A 192 4.16 18.79 22.07
N LYS A 193 3.36 19.34 22.99
CA LYS A 193 2.21 20.20 22.70
C LYS A 193 2.62 21.17 21.58
N SER A 194 1.95 21.10 20.43
CA SER A 194 2.14 22.03 19.32
C SER A 194 1.99 23.45 19.88
N GLN A 195 3.10 24.15 20.08
CA GLN A 195 3.09 25.60 20.24
C GLN A 195 2.76 26.17 18.86
N ASN A 196 1.48 26.10 18.49
CA ASN A 196 0.92 26.92 17.43
C ASN A 196 0.27 28.13 18.06
#